data_AF-A0A5B9PDF5-F1
#
_entry.id   AF-A0A5B9PDF5-F1
#
_cell.length_a   1.000
_cell.length_b   1.000
_cell.length_c   1.000
_cell.angle_alpha   90.00
_cell.angle_beta   90.00
_cell.angle_gamma   90.00
#
_symmetry.space_group_name_H-M   'P 1'
#
loop_
_entity.id
_entity.type
_entity.pdbx_description
1 polymer ?
#
loop_
_entity_poly.entity_id
_entity_poly.type
_entity_poly.pdbx_seq_one_letter_code
_entity_poly.pdbx_strand_id
1 'polypeptide(L)'
;MEESGIEITPLGDGVEICLPCRLLGGVARAGWFVIAFGAMATLFMISWISVPVGWGINVVWQGNIFGLLLVGFGCFGLVGLYGTAKLLALGMAIVHNRTRCVVTVGPKRIVSCERFGWFSFKTKINRGDVKQLFVLPLAAVKSGERDSDDEQKALGLLGTFFGGDASDFFSISTRKLKGKLIAPAYPADVLQPVAAAVAQELNRNRSDAVLIVRDSSKQQQPSPKVGVTVEQLSKDEIESADFELPEDSELEAIEEGDSVVYRIPKRTLSKGSNGLFMFSVFWNGFLLLVTLAMIKANAFDWPPIAIITGFWLVGIGLLVTAIYLARQSAMIGVKDRMLFIERTTIFGTRWTEFQSAAVESLEVADANMEVNGVPVMNLRIQPHEGKAVKMFSHLDPQELRWLAQQLRRELGVEEKRLQLNAETFDYSSAESEPHQTDIEVHRDADSTAIRVPPLDFEGSATFQIIGLTMCLLPFPGVLAAIWFAGFDFMFVMFGIVATAIGATMVAIHRVISTRQFQIDVSRNQLDVRVDGFMTNRHHVLSYPQIRSVEVVDSGVKVNNRSMYCLKVKAKQGAGVSIMTGRRQDELVYVASLIREKLNLDPASKSD
;
A
#
# COMPACT_ATOMS: atom_id res chain seq x y z
N MET A 1 -23.24 -2.00 -27.48
CA MET A 1 -23.23 -2.74 -26.20
C MET A 1 -23.32 -4.24 -26.45
N GLU A 2 -24.27 -4.71 -27.26
CA GLU A 2 -24.34 -6.13 -27.68
C GLU A 2 -23.07 -6.60 -28.40
N GLU A 3 -22.50 -5.78 -29.30
CA GLU A 3 -21.23 -6.11 -29.98
C GLU A 3 -20.05 -6.30 -29.02
N SER A 4 -20.08 -5.64 -27.86
CA SER A 4 -19.05 -5.76 -26.82
C SER A 4 -19.36 -6.89 -25.82
N GLY A 5 -20.44 -7.66 -26.02
CA GLY A 5 -20.90 -8.71 -25.12
C GLY A 5 -21.40 -8.20 -23.76
N ILE A 6 -21.84 -6.94 -23.67
CA ILE A 6 -22.40 -6.36 -22.45
C ILE A 6 -23.91 -6.60 -22.44
N GLU A 7 -24.40 -7.32 -21.44
CA GLU A 7 -25.82 -7.59 -21.26
C GLU A 7 -26.38 -6.64 -20.18
N ILE A 8 -27.45 -5.90 -20.49
CA ILE A 8 -28.15 -5.04 -19.53
C ILE A 8 -29.53 -5.64 -19.26
N THR A 9 -29.76 -6.05 -18.02
CA THR A 9 -31.04 -6.57 -17.56
C THR A 9 -31.72 -5.56 -16.64
N PRO A 10 -32.95 -5.09 -16.95
CA PRO A 10 -33.70 -4.22 -16.05
C PRO A 10 -34.06 -4.97 -14.76
N LEU A 11 -33.90 -4.32 -13.60
CA LEU A 11 -34.10 -4.93 -12.29
C LEU A 11 -34.99 -4.03 -11.41
N GLY A 12 -36.31 -4.08 -11.61
CA GLY A 12 -37.26 -3.24 -10.87
C GLY A 12 -36.89 -1.75 -10.96
N ASP A 13 -36.41 -1.18 -9.86
CA ASP A 13 -35.98 0.23 -9.73
C ASP A 13 -34.49 0.46 -10.07
N GLY A 14 -33.91 -0.37 -10.94
CA GLY A 14 -32.50 -0.29 -11.29
C GLY A 14 -32.12 -1.14 -12.51
N VAL A 15 -30.82 -1.30 -12.73
CA VAL A 15 -30.27 -2.12 -13.83
C VAL A 15 -29.15 -3.03 -13.35
N GLU A 16 -29.10 -4.24 -13.90
CA GLU A 16 -27.96 -5.15 -13.77
C GLU A 16 -27.18 -5.18 -15.09
N ILE A 17 -25.90 -4.80 -15.04
CA ILE A 17 -25.01 -4.75 -16.19
C ILE A 17 -23.99 -5.89 -16.04
N CYS A 18 -24.09 -6.91 -16.90
CA CYS A 18 -23.19 -8.05 -16.94
C CYS A 18 -22.11 -7.81 -18.00
N LEU A 19 -20.84 -7.78 -17.57
CA LEU A 19 -19.69 -7.62 -18.47
C LEU A 19 -19.28 -8.98 -19.05
N PRO A 20 -18.66 -9.01 -20.25
CA PRO A 20 -18.12 -10.24 -20.84
C PRO A 20 -17.02 -10.85 -19.96
N CYS A 21 -16.62 -12.09 -20.25
CA CYS A 21 -15.47 -12.69 -19.58
C CYS A 21 -14.18 -11.91 -19.90
N ARG A 22 -13.35 -11.65 -18.89
CA ARG A 22 -12.10 -10.90 -19.08
C ARG A 22 -11.09 -11.69 -19.88
N LEU A 23 -10.59 -11.08 -20.96
CA LEU A 23 -9.38 -11.52 -21.64
C LEU A 23 -8.18 -10.97 -20.87
N LEU A 24 -7.65 -11.76 -19.93
CA LEU A 24 -6.56 -11.32 -19.06
C LEU A 24 -5.19 -11.33 -19.76
N GLY A 25 -5.09 -11.89 -20.98
CA GLY A 25 -3.84 -11.91 -21.74
C GLY A 25 -2.68 -12.51 -20.93
N GLY A 26 -1.55 -11.80 -20.85
CA GLY A 26 -0.39 -12.20 -20.05
C GLY A 26 -0.68 -12.33 -18.55
N VAL A 27 -1.64 -11.56 -18.02
CA VAL A 27 -2.05 -11.59 -16.60
C VAL A 27 -2.60 -12.96 -16.20
N ALA A 28 -3.18 -13.72 -17.15
CA ALA A 28 -3.66 -15.09 -16.88
C ALA A 28 -2.56 -16.00 -16.31
N ARG A 29 -1.28 -15.73 -16.64
CA ARG A 29 -0.13 -16.50 -16.12
C ARG A 29 0.05 -16.35 -14.62
N ALA A 30 -0.30 -15.22 -14.03
CA ALA A 30 -0.24 -15.05 -12.58
C ALA A 30 -1.27 -15.91 -11.85
N GLY A 31 -2.32 -16.34 -12.54
CA GLY A 31 -3.23 -17.37 -12.04
C GLY A 31 -2.48 -18.64 -11.62
N TRP A 32 -1.39 -19.02 -12.30
CA TRP A 32 -0.56 -20.18 -11.90
C TRP A 32 0.12 -20.00 -10.56
N PHE A 33 0.60 -18.79 -10.24
CA PHE A 33 1.16 -18.51 -8.92
C PHE A 33 0.10 -18.63 -7.83
N VAL A 34 -1.09 -18.08 -8.08
CA VAL A 34 -2.23 -18.20 -7.15
C VAL A 34 -2.67 -19.66 -7.00
N ILE A 35 -2.67 -20.46 -8.07
CA ILE A 35 -2.94 -21.91 -8.02
C ILE A 35 -1.88 -22.61 -7.18
N ALA A 36 -0.60 -22.37 -7.43
CA ALA A 36 0.49 -23.03 -6.70
C ALA A 36 0.43 -22.71 -5.20
N PHE A 37 0.26 -21.43 -4.84
CA PHE A 37 0.11 -21.01 -3.45
C PHE A 37 -1.17 -21.58 -2.82
N GLY A 38 -2.29 -21.57 -3.54
CA GLY A 38 -3.55 -22.15 -3.10
C GLY A 38 -3.44 -23.65 -2.86
N ALA A 39 -2.82 -24.40 -3.78
CA ALA A 39 -2.62 -25.84 -3.67
C ALA A 39 -1.73 -26.18 -2.47
N MET A 40 -0.62 -25.44 -2.30
CA MET A 40 0.25 -25.57 -1.14
C MET A 40 -0.51 -25.32 0.17
N ALA A 41 -1.24 -24.21 0.26
CA ALA A 41 -2.00 -23.87 1.46
C ALA A 41 -3.13 -24.88 1.72
N THR A 42 -3.78 -25.40 0.68
CA THR A 42 -4.79 -26.47 0.79
C THR A 42 -4.18 -27.75 1.30
N LEU A 43 -3.02 -28.18 0.79
CA LEU A 43 -2.31 -29.36 1.30
C LEU A 43 -1.94 -29.19 2.78
N PHE A 44 -1.41 -28.02 3.15
CA PHE A 44 -1.14 -27.69 4.54
C PHE A 44 -2.40 -27.79 5.41
N MET A 45 -3.54 -27.25 4.96
CA MET A 45 -4.80 -27.33 5.70
C MET A 45 -5.33 -28.77 5.80
N ILE A 46 -5.17 -29.59 4.75
CA ILE A 46 -5.54 -31.01 4.79
C ILE A 46 -4.69 -31.74 5.83
N SER A 47 -3.36 -31.56 5.81
CA SER A 47 -2.45 -32.14 6.80
C SER A 47 -2.80 -31.67 8.22
N TRP A 48 -3.12 -30.39 8.38
CA TRP A 48 -3.56 -29.78 9.64
C TRP A 48 -4.87 -30.38 10.16
N ILE A 49 -5.81 -30.73 9.29
CA ILE A 49 -7.07 -31.38 9.70
C ILE A 49 -6.82 -32.86 10.00
N SER A 50 -6.09 -33.56 9.11
CA SER A 50 -5.96 -35.02 9.17
C SER A 50 -5.22 -35.49 10.41
N VAL A 51 -4.18 -34.77 10.84
CA VAL A 51 -3.37 -35.17 12.00
C VAL A 51 -4.20 -35.12 13.30
N PRO A 52 -4.78 -33.97 13.73
CA PRO A 52 -5.56 -33.91 14.96
C PRO A 52 -6.85 -34.73 14.89
N VAL A 53 -7.53 -34.81 13.74
CA VAL A 53 -8.75 -35.62 13.60
C VAL A 53 -8.43 -37.11 13.72
N GLY A 54 -7.42 -37.61 12.98
CA GLY A 54 -7.05 -39.01 13.03
C GLY A 54 -6.59 -39.44 14.43
N TRP A 55 -5.80 -38.60 15.07
CA TRP A 55 -5.35 -38.84 16.44
C TRP A 55 -6.50 -38.73 17.45
N GLY A 56 -7.36 -37.73 17.30
CA GLY A 56 -8.55 -37.55 18.11
C GLY A 56 -9.50 -38.74 18.04
N ILE A 57 -9.76 -39.28 16.84
CA ILE A 57 -10.58 -40.49 16.66
C ILE A 57 -9.98 -41.68 17.42
N ASN A 58 -8.67 -41.90 17.30
CA ASN A 58 -7.99 -42.98 18.03
C ASN A 58 -8.14 -42.82 19.55
N VAL A 59 -7.95 -41.60 20.07
CA VAL A 59 -8.12 -41.27 21.49
C VAL A 59 -9.58 -41.47 21.95
N VAL A 60 -10.57 -41.12 21.11
CA VAL A 60 -12.00 -41.40 21.41
C VAL A 60 -12.26 -42.90 21.48
N TRP A 61 -11.71 -43.69 20.56
CA TRP A 61 -11.85 -45.15 20.60
C TRP A 61 -11.22 -45.80 21.84
N GLN A 62 -10.22 -45.16 22.44
CA GLN A 62 -9.67 -45.56 23.74
C GLN A 62 -10.52 -45.12 24.94
N GLY A 63 -11.71 -44.54 24.70
CA GLY A 63 -12.63 -44.09 25.75
C GLY A 63 -12.27 -42.74 26.38
N ASN A 64 -11.36 -41.97 25.78
CA ASN A 64 -10.92 -40.69 26.33
C ASN A 64 -11.61 -39.52 25.62
N ILE A 65 -12.40 -38.76 26.40
CA ILE A 65 -13.15 -37.59 25.91
C ILE A 65 -12.27 -36.52 25.25
N PHE A 66 -10.97 -36.48 25.58
CA PHE A 66 -10.03 -35.55 24.97
C PHE A 66 -9.94 -35.72 23.44
N GLY A 67 -10.19 -36.93 22.93
CA GLY A 67 -10.21 -37.17 21.49
C GLY A 67 -11.26 -36.32 20.77
N LEU A 68 -12.40 -36.02 21.40
CA LEU A 68 -13.43 -35.14 20.82
C LEU A 68 -12.94 -33.69 20.69
N LEU A 69 -12.12 -33.21 21.63
CA LEU A 69 -11.52 -31.88 21.55
C LEU A 69 -10.52 -31.78 20.39
N LEU A 70 -9.69 -32.81 20.19
CA LEU A 70 -8.77 -32.88 19.05
C LEU A 70 -9.50 -32.94 17.70
N VAL A 71 -10.58 -33.72 17.62
CA VAL A 71 -11.43 -33.75 16.42
C VAL A 71 -12.05 -32.37 16.17
N GLY A 72 -12.63 -31.74 17.19
CA GLY A 72 -13.19 -30.39 17.08
C GLY A 72 -12.16 -29.36 16.61
N PHE A 73 -10.93 -29.44 17.13
CA PHE A 73 -9.82 -28.58 16.71
C PHE A 73 -9.41 -28.81 15.27
N GLY A 74 -9.21 -30.06 14.86
CA GLY A 74 -8.91 -30.39 13.47
C GLY A 74 -10.02 -29.90 12.53
N CYS A 75 -11.29 -30.03 12.94
CA CYS A 75 -12.44 -29.52 12.19
C CYS A 75 -12.45 -27.98 12.05
N PHE A 76 -11.84 -27.22 12.96
CA PHE A 76 -11.68 -25.77 12.77
C PHE A 76 -10.83 -25.44 11.53
N GLY A 77 -9.92 -26.36 11.16
CA GLY A 77 -9.19 -26.32 9.91
C GLY A 77 -10.07 -26.28 8.66
N LEU A 78 -11.34 -26.72 8.72
CA LEU A 78 -12.26 -26.65 7.58
C LEU A 78 -12.53 -25.21 7.13
N VAL A 79 -12.51 -24.24 8.05
CA VAL A 79 -12.68 -22.82 7.71
C VAL A 79 -11.47 -22.34 6.89
N GLY A 80 -10.26 -22.72 7.30
CA GLY A 80 -9.04 -22.40 6.54
C GLY A 80 -8.97 -23.18 5.22
N LEU A 81 -9.38 -24.45 5.19
CA LEU A 81 -9.48 -25.25 3.97
C LEU A 81 -10.43 -24.61 2.96
N TYR A 82 -11.60 -24.13 3.41
CA TYR A 82 -12.53 -23.38 2.57
C TYR A 82 -11.91 -22.09 2.00
N GLY A 83 -11.15 -21.35 2.82
CA GLY A 83 -10.41 -20.16 2.37
C GLY A 83 -9.34 -20.47 1.32
N THR A 84 -8.55 -21.54 1.52
CA THR A 84 -7.48 -21.93 0.58
C THR A 84 -8.05 -22.53 -0.71
N ALA A 85 -9.13 -23.32 -0.63
CA ALA A 85 -9.85 -23.82 -1.79
C ALA A 85 -10.45 -22.68 -2.64
N LYS A 86 -10.95 -21.61 -2.00
CA LYS A 86 -11.35 -20.38 -2.70
C LYS A 86 -10.20 -19.74 -3.45
N LEU A 87 -9.02 -19.68 -2.85
CA LEU A 87 -7.84 -19.10 -3.46
C LEU A 87 -7.36 -19.95 -4.66
N LEU A 88 -7.37 -21.28 -4.52
CA LEU A 88 -7.09 -22.21 -5.62
C LEU A 88 -8.07 -22.01 -6.79
N ALA A 89 -9.37 -21.96 -6.49
CA ALA A 89 -10.41 -21.71 -7.50
C ALA A 89 -10.30 -20.34 -8.16
N LEU A 90 -9.92 -19.31 -7.41
CA LEU A 90 -9.63 -17.97 -7.93
C LEU A 90 -8.49 -18.05 -8.95
N GLY A 91 -7.39 -18.73 -8.61
CA GLY A 91 -6.27 -18.96 -9.53
C GLY A 91 -6.70 -19.69 -10.80
N MET A 92 -7.49 -20.76 -10.67
CA MET A 92 -8.05 -21.49 -11.82
C MET A 92 -8.96 -20.60 -12.69
N ALA A 93 -9.80 -19.76 -12.08
CA ALA A 93 -10.66 -18.84 -12.82
C ALA A 93 -9.85 -17.78 -13.60
N ILE A 94 -8.74 -17.30 -13.03
CA ILE A 94 -7.80 -16.38 -13.68
C ILE A 94 -7.12 -17.05 -14.89
N VAL A 95 -6.56 -18.25 -14.73
CA VAL A 95 -5.86 -18.97 -15.83
C VAL A 95 -6.81 -19.24 -17.01
N HIS A 96 -8.07 -19.56 -16.74
CA HIS A 96 -9.05 -19.91 -17.77
C HIS A 96 -9.84 -18.71 -18.32
N ASN A 97 -9.49 -17.47 -17.98
CA ASN A 97 -10.24 -16.27 -18.38
C ASN A 97 -11.75 -16.36 -18.03
N ARG A 98 -12.10 -17.04 -16.93
CA ARG A 98 -13.49 -17.24 -16.47
C ARG A 98 -13.93 -16.21 -15.44
N THR A 99 -13.26 -15.06 -15.39
CA THR A 99 -13.59 -13.97 -14.47
C THR A 99 -14.53 -13.00 -15.17
N ARG A 100 -15.64 -12.64 -14.52
CA ARG A 100 -16.62 -11.68 -15.06
C ARG A 100 -17.13 -10.77 -13.95
N CYS A 101 -17.47 -9.55 -14.31
CA CYS A 101 -17.96 -8.53 -13.39
C CYS A 101 -19.44 -8.28 -13.67
N VAL A 102 -20.24 -8.20 -12.62
CA VAL A 102 -21.65 -7.81 -12.70
C VAL A 102 -21.85 -6.56 -11.86
N VAL A 103 -22.31 -5.49 -12.48
CA VAL A 103 -22.55 -4.20 -11.83
C VAL A 103 -24.05 -3.99 -11.71
N THR A 104 -24.58 -4.08 -10.50
CA THR A 104 -25.99 -3.80 -10.22
C THR A 104 -26.13 -2.36 -9.70
N VAL A 105 -26.83 -1.51 -10.43
CA VAL A 105 -27.14 -0.13 -10.02
C VAL A 105 -28.57 -0.12 -9.49
N GLY A 106 -28.72 -0.12 -8.17
CA GLY A 106 -30.02 -0.05 -7.50
C GLY A 106 -30.37 1.36 -7.01
N PRO A 107 -31.54 1.54 -6.38
CA PRO A 107 -32.03 2.85 -5.94
C PRO A 107 -31.14 3.47 -4.84
N LYS A 108 -30.58 2.66 -3.93
CA LYS A 108 -29.76 3.15 -2.81
C LYS A 108 -28.26 2.89 -2.96
N ARG A 109 -27.87 1.91 -3.77
CA ARG A 109 -26.50 1.40 -3.83
C ARG A 109 -26.12 0.87 -5.21
N ILE A 110 -24.85 1.01 -5.55
CA ILE A 110 -24.19 0.27 -6.62
C ILE A 110 -23.53 -0.95 -5.97
N VAL A 111 -23.76 -2.13 -6.55
CA VAL A 111 -23.11 -3.39 -6.14
C VAL A 111 -22.28 -3.88 -7.30
N SER A 112 -20.96 -3.85 -7.14
CA SER A 112 -20.05 -4.57 -8.04
C SER A 112 -19.87 -5.99 -7.52
N CYS A 113 -20.07 -6.99 -8.38
CA CYS A 113 -19.98 -8.40 -8.05
C CYS A 113 -18.98 -9.06 -9.01
N GLU A 114 -17.80 -9.38 -8.51
CA GLU A 114 -16.77 -10.07 -9.26
C GLU A 114 -16.94 -11.58 -9.12
N ARG A 115 -17.29 -12.25 -10.22
CA ARG A 115 -17.54 -13.69 -10.27
C ARG A 115 -16.31 -14.42 -10.79
N PHE A 116 -15.87 -15.40 -10.03
CA PHE A 116 -14.74 -16.29 -10.30
C PHE A 116 -15.25 -17.74 -10.30
N GLY A 117 -15.94 -18.12 -11.38
CA GLY A 117 -16.69 -19.37 -11.42
C GLY A 117 -17.83 -19.40 -10.39
N TRP A 118 -17.77 -20.37 -9.48
CA TRP A 118 -18.70 -20.57 -8.35
C TRP A 118 -18.55 -19.59 -7.17
N PHE A 119 -17.49 -18.77 -7.15
CA PHE A 119 -17.28 -17.78 -6.10
C PHE A 119 -17.59 -16.36 -6.59
N SER A 120 -17.99 -15.48 -5.67
CA SER A 120 -18.19 -14.07 -5.97
C SER A 120 -17.74 -13.16 -4.85
N PHE A 121 -17.11 -12.04 -5.18
CA PHE A 121 -16.80 -10.96 -4.25
C PHE A 121 -17.71 -9.78 -4.54
N LYS A 122 -18.33 -9.20 -3.50
CA LYS A 122 -19.29 -8.11 -3.64
C LYS A 122 -18.76 -6.85 -2.99
N THR A 123 -18.60 -5.79 -3.76
CA THR A 123 -18.30 -4.44 -3.29
C THR A 123 -19.58 -3.61 -3.35
N LYS A 124 -19.97 -3.04 -2.22
CA LYS A 124 -21.16 -2.17 -2.12
C LYS A 124 -20.72 -0.71 -1.99
N ILE A 125 -21.35 0.16 -2.76
CA ILE A 125 -21.09 1.61 -2.81
C ILE A 125 -22.44 2.31 -2.67
N ASN A 126 -22.61 3.22 -1.72
CA ASN A 126 -23.86 3.96 -1.61
C ASN A 126 -23.99 4.93 -2.78
N ARG A 127 -25.20 5.04 -3.34
CA ARG A 127 -25.49 5.88 -4.50
C ARG A 127 -25.14 7.36 -4.24
N GLY A 128 -25.46 7.87 -3.05
CA GLY A 128 -25.21 9.26 -2.65
C GLY A 128 -23.72 9.64 -2.59
N ASP A 129 -22.85 8.66 -2.40
CA ASP A 129 -21.40 8.88 -2.33
C ASP A 129 -20.74 9.01 -3.71
N VAL A 130 -21.45 8.62 -4.78
CA VAL A 130 -20.94 8.69 -6.14
C VAL A 130 -21.15 10.10 -6.70
N LYS A 131 -20.07 10.89 -6.67
CA LYS A 131 -20.04 12.23 -7.29
C LYS A 131 -19.63 12.19 -8.76
N GLN A 132 -18.61 11.41 -9.09
CA GLN A 132 -18.03 11.32 -10.45
C GLN A 132 -17.59 9.87 -10.71
N LEU A 133 -17.76 9.41 -11.95
CA LEU A 133 -17.25 8.14 -12.45
C LEU A 133 -16.11 8.42 -13.42
N PHE A 134 -14.98 7.75 -13.21
CA PHE A 134 -13.84 7.84 -14.12
C PHE A 134 -13.56 6.48 -14.72
N VAL A 135 -13.28 6.46 -16.02
CA VAL A 135 -12.67 5.31 -16.70
C VAL A 135 -11.18 5.63 -16.80
N LEU A 136 -10.40 5.04 -15.88
CA LEU A 136 -8.97 5.30 -15.77
C LEU A 136 -8.18 4.06 -16.17
N PRO A 137 -7.06 4.19 -16.91
CA PRO A 137 -6.08 3.12 -17.00
C PRO A 137 -5.76 2.62 -15.59
N LEU A 138 -5.58 1.33 -15.40
CA LEU A 138 -5.31 0.71 -14.10
C LEU A 138 -4.05 1.31 -13.47
N ALA A 139 -3.09 1.69 -14.31
CA ALA A 139 -1.90 2.45 -13.93
C ALA A 139 -2.21 3.90 -13.47
N ALA A 140 -3.24 4.55 -14.04
CA ALA A 140 -3.61 5.94 -13.81
C ALA A 140 -4.63 6.16 -12.68
N VAL A 141 -5.28 5.10 -12.16
CA VAL A 141 -6.07 5.15 -10.90
C VAL A 141 -5.25 5.80 -9.75
N LYS A 142 -3.92 5.82 -9.89
CA LYS A 142 -2.92 6.31 -8.96
C LYS A 142 -2.64 7.83 -8.94
N SER A 143 -3.08 8.66 -9.89
CA SER A 143 -2.58 10.05 -9.97
C SER A 143 -3.47 11.12 -9.32
N GLY A 144 -4.57 10.73 -8.68
CA GLY A 144 -5.34 11.65 -7.84
C GLY A 144 -4.66 11.85 -6.50
N GLU A 145 -3.67 12.75 -6.44
CA GLU A 145 -3.21 13.44 -5.21
C GLU A 145 -2.99 12.50 -4.00
N ARG A 146 -2.25 11.40 -4.19
CA ARG A 146 -1.88 10.46 -3.11
C ARG A 146 -0.42 10.00 -3.22
N ASP A 147 0.31 10.21 -2.13
CA ASP A 147 1.75 9.90 -1.93
C ASP A 147 2.02 8.54 -1.23
N SER A 148 1.12 7.56 -1.27
CA SER A 148 1.44 6.25 -0.66
C SER A 148 2.21 5.34 -1.61
N ASP A 149 3.54 5.40 -1.53
CA ASP A 149 4.50 4.56 -2.25
C ASP A 149 4.23 3.05 -2.15
N ASP A 150 3.64 2.57 -1.05
CA ASP A 150 3.45 1.13 -0.81
C ASP A 150 2.35 0.52 -1.70
N GLU A 151 1.29 1.28 -1.98
CA GLU A 151 0.23 0.87 -2.92
C GLU A 151 0.70 1.03 -4.38
N GLN A 152 1.57 2.03 -4.63
CA GLN A 152 2.27 2.14 -5.91
C GLN A 152 3.16 0.92 -6.17
N LYS A 153 3.91 0.46 -5.16
CA LYS A 153 4.74 -0.74 -5.22
C LYS A 153 3.90 -1.98 -5.43
N ALA A 154 2.82 -2.20 -4.69
CA ALA A 154 1.97 -3.39 -4.87
C ALA A 154 1.39 -3.51 -6.29
N LEU A 155 0.84 -2.42 -6.84
CA LEU A 155 0.27 -2.41 -8.19
C LEU A 155 1.34 -2.33 -9.29
N GLY A 156 2.49 -1.70 -9.02
CA GLY A 156 3.64 -1.68 -9.92
C GLY A 156 4.29 -3.05 -10.04
N LEU A 157 4.37 -3.77 -8.92
CA LEU A 157 4.79 -5.16 -8.82
C LEU A 157 3.85 -6.03 -9.65
N LEU A 158 2.53 -5.85 -9.51
CA LEU A 158 1.53 -6.52 -10.36
C LEU A 158 1.78 -6.24 -11.86
N GLY A 159 1.98 -4.99 -12.27
CA GLY A 159 2.31 -4.64 -13.66
C GLY A 159 3.60 -5.31 -14.18
N THR A 160 4.67 -5.37 -13.39
CA THR A 160 5.90 -6.11 -13.74
C THR A 160 5.70 -7.63 -13.80
N PHE A 161 4.86 -8.20 -12.92
CA PHE A 161 4.59 -9.64 -12.91
C PHE A 161 3.74 -10.09 -14.08
N PHE A 162 2.96 -9.20 -14.70
CA PHE A 162 1.97 -9.57 -15.71
C PHE A 162 2.44 -9.49 -17.16
N GLY A 163 3.61 -8.88 -17.44
CA GLY A 163 4.27 -8.95 -18.76
C GLY A 163 3.42 -8.45 -19.95
N GLY A 164 2.34 -7.72 -19.69
CA GLY A 164 1.48 -7.07 -20.67
C GLY A 164 1.32 -5.60 -20.31
N ASP A 165 0.97 -4.78 -21.29
CA ASP A 165 0.82 -3.34 -21.12
C ASP A 165 -0.36 -3.07 -20.18
N ALA A 166 -0.07 -2.83 -18.90
CA ALA A 166 -1.08 -2.52 -17.88
C ALA A 166 -1.90 -1.25 -18.21
N SER A 167 -1.49 -0.51 -19.25
CA SER A 167 -2.22 0.57 -19.90
C SER A 167 -3.52 0.11 -20.58
N ASP A 168 -3.61 -1.15 -21.01
CA ASP A 168 -4.77 -1.66 -21.76
C ASP A 168 -5.95 -2.00 -20.85
N PHE A 169 -5.67 -2.10 -19.55
CA PHE A 169 -6.66 -2.37 -18.53
C PHE A 169 -7.13 -1.07 -17.92
N PHE A 170 -8.44 -0.87 -17.89
CA PHE A 170 -9.08 0.27 -17.30
C PHE A 170 -9.90 -0.15 -16.08
N SER A 171 -10.34 0.83 -15.29
CA SER A 171 -11.29 0.62 -14.21
C SER A 171 -12.26 1.77 -14.09
N ILE A 172 -13.49 1.44 -13.66
CA ILE A 172 -14.48 2.44 -13.24
C ILE A 172 -14.26 2.74 -11.76
N SER A 173 -14.06 4.00 -11.42
CA SER A 173 -13.73 4.45 -10.06
C SER A 173 -14.55 5.66 -9.62
N THR A 174 -14.72 5.86 -8.31
CA THR A 174 -15.51 6.97 -7.71
C THR A 174 -14.64 7.96 -6.93
N ARG A 175 -14.88 9.28 -7.05
CA ARG A 175 -14.02 10.32 -6.43
C ARG A 175 -14.05 10.37 -4.90
N LYS A 176 -15.22 10.22 -4.26
CA LYS A 176 -15.39 10.44 -2.82
C LYS A 176 -14.98 9.24 -1.97
N LEU A 177 -15.04 8.02 -2.52
CA LEU A 177 -14.80 6.76 -1.80
C LEU A 177 -13.47 6.09 -2.18
N LYS A 178 -12.35 6.82 -2.06
CA LYS A 178 -10.99 6.27 -2.24
C LYS A 178 -10.79 5.49 -3.55
N GLY A 179 -11.47 5.90 -4.61
CA GLY A 179 -11.37 5.23 -5.88
C GLY A 179 -11.81 3.76 -5.88
N LYS A 180 -12.82 3.39 -5.07
CA LYS A 180 -13.42 2.04 -5.07
C LYS A 180 -13.67 1.57 -6.51
N LEU A 181 -12.99 0.48 -6.87
CA LEU A 181 -13.06 -0.12 -8.20
C LEU A 181 -14.41 -0.80 -8.38
N ILE A 182 -15.16 -0.38 -9.40
CA ILE A 182 -16.44 -0.97 -9.78
C ILE A 182 -16.24 -2.12 -10.77
N ALA A 183 -15.36 -1.96 -11.76
CA ALA A 183 -15.06 -2.99 -12.75
C ALA A 183 -13.58 -2.89 -13.15
N PRO A 184 -12.66 -3.59 -12.45
CA PRO A 184 -11.24 -3.55 -12.75
C PRO A 184 -10.85 -4.46 -13.92
N ALA A 185 -9.77 -4.11 -14.62
CA ALA A 185 -9.10 -4.95 -15.61
C ALA A 185 -9.96 -5.35 -16.82
N TYR A 186 -10.69 -4.37 -17.37
CA TYR A 186 -11.35 -4.50 -18.68
C TYR A 186 -10.76 -3.50 -19.67
N PRO A 187 -10.79 -3.82 -20.98
CA PRO A 187 -10.50 -2.86 -22.04
C PRO A 187 -11.39 -1.59 -21.95
N ALA A 188 -10.85 -0.44 -22.38
CA ALA A 188 -11.57 0.84 -22.33
C ALA A 188 -12.89 0.83 -23.11
N ASP A 189 -12.89 0.22 -24.29
CA ASP A 189 -14.06 0.07 -25.17
C ASP A 189 -15.20 -0.71 -24.50
N VAL A 190 -14.89 -1.62 -23.58
CA VAL A 190 -15.90 -2.29 -22.73
C VAL A 190 -16.35 -1.40 -21.57
N LEU A 191 -15.42 -0.70 -20.89
CA LEU A 191 -15.77 0.09 -19.70
C LEU A 191 -16.46 1.42 -19.97
N GLN A 192 -16.18 2.07 -21.10
CA GLN A 192 -16.84 3.33 -21.47
C GLN A 192 -18.36 3.20 -21.55
N PRO A 193 -18.94 2.25 -22.30
CA PRO A 193 -20.39 2.07 -22.34
C PRO A 193 -20.98 1.65 -21.00
N VAL A 194 -20.26 0.84 -20.20
CA VAL A 194 -20.70 0.50 -18.83
C VAL A 194 -20.74 1.74 -17.95
N ALA A 195 -19.69 2.58 -17.97
CA ALA A 195 -19.64 3.82 -17.20
C ALA A 195 -20.76 4.78 -17.60
N ALA A 196 -21.06 4.89 -18.91
CA ALA A 196 -22.17 5.67 -19.42
C ALA A 196 -23.53 5.14 -18.94
N ALA A 197 -23.76 3.82 -18.98
CA ALA A 197 -24.99 3.19 -18.50
C ALA A 197 -25.17 3.38 -16.98
N VAL A 198 -24.11 3.19 -16.19
CA VAL A 198 -24.13 3.46 -14.74
C VAL A 198 -24.43 4.94 -14.49
N ALA A 199 -23.80 5.86 -15.23
CA ALA A 199 -24.05 7.29 -15.10
C ALA A 199 -25.49 7.68 -15.41
N GLN A 200 -26.05 7.15 -16.50
CA GLN A 200 -27.43 7.36 -16.90
C GLN A 200 -28.40 6.92 -15.79
N GLU A 201 -28.20 5.72 -15.24
CA GLU A 201 -29.06 5.21 -14.17
C GLU A 201 -28.90 6.01 -12.87
N LEU A 202 -27.69 6.47 -12.56
CA LEU A 202 -27.43 7.36 -11.42
C LEU A 202 -28.11 8.72 -11.56
N ASN A 203 -28.22 9.25 -12.78
CA ASN A 203 -28.87 10.52 -13.06
C ASN A 203 -30.40 10.40 -13.10
N ARG A 204 -30.95 9.25 -13.49
CA ARG A 204 -32.41 9.04 -13.61
C ARG A 204 -33.22 9.41 -12.34
N ASN A 205 -32.63 9.21 -11.16
CA ASN A 205 -33.29 9.52 -9.87
C ASN A 205 -32.64 10.70 -9.14
N ARG A 206 -31.88 11.56 -9.84
CA ARG A 206 -31.17 12.68 -9.23
C ARG A 206 -31.55 13.98 -9.92
N SER A 207 -32.34 14.82 -9.24
CA SER A 207 -32.84 16.08 -9.80
C SER A 207 -31.73 17.12 -10.07
N ASP A 208 -30.61 17.05 -9.33
CA ASP A 208 -29.70 18.21 -9.20
C ASP A 208 -28.25 17.99 -9.67
N ALA A 209 -27.88 16.85 -10.26
CA ALA A 209 -26.47 16.59 -10.58
C ALA A 209 -26.22 15.94 -11.95
N VAL A 210 -25.36 16.60 -12.73
CA VAL A 210 -24.79 16.08 -13.97
C VAL A 210 -23.59 15.19 -13.63
N LEU A 211 -23.77 13.87 -13.66
CA LEU A 211 -22.64 12.95 -13.55
C LEU A 211 -21.83 12.95 -14.85
N ILE A 212 -20.62 13.52 -14.80
CA ILE A 212 -19.71 13.62 -15.95
C ILE A 212 -18.87 12.34 -16.06
N VAL A 213 -19.01 11.61 -17.15
CA VAL A 213 -18.07 10.55 -17.55
C VAL A 213 -16.89 11.22 -18.24
N ARG A 214 -15.70 11.19 -17.63
CA ARG A 214 -14.48 11.69 -18.28
C ARG A 214 -13.71 10.54 -18.90
N ASP A 215 -13.56 10.60 -20.22
CA ASP A 215 -12.63 9.75 -20.95
C ASP A 215 -11.22 10.33 -20.81
N SER A 216 -10.34 9.62 -20.09
CA SER A 216 -8.98 10.08 -19.87
C SER A 216 -8.06 9.78 -21.07
N SER A 217 -8.53 9.00 -22.06
CA SER A 217 -7.78 8.69 -23.28
C SER A 217 -7.81 9.82 -24.32
N LYS A 218 -8.85 10.67 -24.29
CA LYS A 218 -8.98 11.85 -25.16
C LYS A 218 -8.73 13.12 -24.37
N GLN A 219 -7.47 13.55 -24.32
CA GLN A 219 -7.12 14.92 -23.95
C GLN A 219 -7.79 15.89 -24.95
N GLN A 220 -8.92 16.48 -24.57
CA GLN A 220 -9.52 17.59 -25.31
C GLN A 220 -9.84 18.76 -24.38
N GLN A 221 -9.65 19.95 -24.95
CA GLN A 221 -9.61 21.31 -24.39
C GLN A 221 -10.56 21.63 -23.23
N PRO A 222 -10.20 22.62 -22.39
CA PRO A 222 -11.02 23.06 -21.27
C PRO A 222 -12.40 23.52 -21.74
N SER A 223 -13.41 22.68 -21.51
CA SER A 223 -14.81 23.08 -21.65
C SER A 223 -15.22 24.04 -20.51
N PRO A 224 -16.19 24.95 -20.75
CA PRO A 224 -16.55 26.02 -19.82
C PRO A 224 -17.02 25.45 -18.48
N LYS A 225 -16.56 26.03 -17.38
CA LYS A 225 -17.01 25.71 -16.02
C LYS A 225 -18.49 26.05 -15.88
N VAL A 226 -19.38 25.05 -16.01
CA VAL A 226 -20.76 25.16 -15.53
C VAL A 226 -20.73 24.87 -14.04
N GLY A 227 -20.89 25.92 -13.23
CA GLY A 227 -20.90 25.85 -11.78
C GLY A 227 -22.20 25.23 -11.27
N VAL A 228 -22.11 24.01 -10.75
CA VAL A 228 -23.08 23.50 -9.78
C VAL A 228 -22.41 23.64 -8.41
N THR A 229 -22.87 24.65 -7.67
CA THR A 229 -22.43 24.93 -6.29
C THR A 229 -23.03 23.86 -5.39
N VAL A 230 -22.28 22.77 -5.19
CA VAL A 230 -22.48 21.95 -3.99
C VAL A 230 -21.82 22.73 -2.86
N GLU A 231 -22.61 23.10 -1.86
CA GLU A 231 -22.18 23.71 -0.59
C GLU A 231 -21.27 22.72 0.16
N GLN A 232 -20.04 22.56 -0.35
CA GLN A 232 -18.93 22.06 0.42
C GLN A 232 -18.54 23.24 1.29
N LEU A 233 -18.80 23.14 2.60
CA LEU A 233 -18.07 23.93 3.60
C LEU A 233 -16.62 23.99 3.12
N SER A 234 -16.21 25.20 2.78
CA SER A 234 -14.89 25.44 2.21
C SER A 234 -13.86 24.88 3.18
N LYS A 235 -12.75 24.36 2.66
CA LYS A 235 -11.64 23.90 3.51
C LYS A 235 -11.27 24.99 4.54
N ASP A 236 -11.41 26.24 4.12
CA ASP A 236 -11.17 27.45 4.92
C ASP A 236 -12.20 27.62 6.05
N GLU A 237 -13.49 27.35 5.83
CA GLU A 237 -14.52 27.39 6.90
C GLU A 237 -14.33 26.28 7.95
N ILE A 238 -13.86 25.10 7.53
CA ILE A 238 -13.53 24.00 8.46
C ILE A 238 -12.25 24.31 9.23
N GLU A 239 -11.30 25.02 8.62
CA GLU A 239 -10.04 25.42 9.26
C GLU A 239 -10.23 26.61 10.23
N SER A 240 -11.20 27.49 10.00
CA SER A 240 -11.51 28.64 10.88
C SER A 240 -12.41 28.33 12.07
N ALA A 241 -13.05 27.15 12.10
CA ALA A 241 -13.90 26.78 13.23
C ALA A 241 -13.05 26.54 14.48
N ASP A 242 -13.28 27.30 15.54
CA ASP A 242 -12.76 26.98 16.88
C ASP A 242 -13.43 25.67 17.33
N PHE A 243 -12.65 24.58 17.36
CA PHE A 243 -13.12 23.32 17.89
C PHE A 243 -13.02 23.39 19.42
N GLU A 244 -14.09 23.04 20.12
CA GLU A 244 -14.07 22.81 21.56
C GLU A 244 -13.61 21.36 21.84
N LEU A 245 -12.94 21.15 22.98
CA LEU A 245 -12.56 19.81 23.40
C LEU A 245 -13.86 19.05 23.78
N PRO A 246 -14.13 17.85 23.23
CA PRO A 246 -15.29 17.07 23.64
C PRO A 246 -15.33 16.86 25.16
N GLU A 247 -16.51 16.98 25.78
CA GLU A 247 -16.66 16.88 27.24
C GLU A 247 -16.19 15.52 27.81
N ASP A 248 -16.21 14.47 27.00
CA ASP A 248 -15.80 13.10 27.35
C ASP A 248 -14.34 12.80 27.01
N SER A 249 -13.57 13.80 26.57
CA SER A 249 -12.16 13.65 26.21
C SER A 249 -11.30 13.32 27.43
N GLU A 250 -10.46 12.30 27.28
CA GLU A 250 -9.43 11.94 28.27
C GLU A 250 -8.10 12.67 28.03
N LEU A 251 -8.02 13.57 27.05
CA LEU A 251 -6.83 14.41 26.80
C LEU A 251 -6.64 15.43 27.94
N GLU A 252 -5.44 15.43 28.51
CA GLU A 252 -5.04 16.39 29.55
C GLU A 252 -4.07 17.40 28.92
N ALA A 253 -4.45 18.69 28.89
CA ALA A 253 -3.57 19.78 28.52
C ALA A 253 -2.87 20.32 29.77
N ILE A 254 -1.55 20.30 29.77
CA ILE A 254 -0.70 20.78 30.86
C ILE A 254 0.07 22.00 30.34
N GLU A 255 -0.25 23.17 30.86
CA GLU A 255 0.46 24.41 30.57
C GLU A 255 1.58 24.60 31.62
N GLU A 256 2.84 24.51 31.17
CA GLU A 256 4.03 24.72 32.00
C GLU A 256 4.86 25.87 31.40
N GLY A 257 4.62 27.09 31.88
CA GLY A 257 5.30 28.30 31.39
C GLY A 257 4.98 28.57 29.91
N ASP A 258 6.01 28.69 29.08
CA ASP A 258 5.89 28.89 27.63
C ASP A 258 5.77 27.56 26.85
N SER A 259 5.44 26.47 27.55
CA SER A 259 5.23 25.17 26.92
C SER A 259 3.85 24.63 27.20
N VAL A 260 3.21 24.12 26.16
CA VAL A 260 1.91 23.43 26.25
C VAL A 260 2.13 21.98 25.91
N VAL A 261 1.74 21.09 26.82
CA VAL A 261 1.93 19.64 26.68
C VAL A 261 0.60 18.94 26.76
N TYR A 262 0.24 18.22 25.71
CA TYR A 262 -0.95 17.37 25.65
C TYR A 262 -0.55 15.94 25.99
N ARG A 263 -1.03 15.45 27.13
CA ARG A 263 -0.88 14.05 27.51
C ARG A 263 -2.00 13.24 26.90
N ILE A 264 -1.61 12.26 26.10
CA ILE A 264 -2.54 11.33 25.45
C ILE A 264 -2.65 10.08 26.33
N PRO A 265 -3.85 9.72 26.77
CA PRO A 265 -4.06 8.63 27.71
C PRO A 265 -3.59 7.30 27.13
N LYS A 266 -3.23 6.36 28.02
CA LYS A 266 -2.88 5.00 27.62
C LYS A 266 -4.10 4.33 27.01
N ARG A 267 -3.90 3.62 25.90
CA ARG A 267 -4.95 2.81 25.31
C ARG A 267 -5.38 1.71 26.28
N THR A 268 -6.68 1.57 26.52
CA THR A 268 -7.20 0.37 27.18
C THR A 268 -6.90 -0.86 26.32
N LEU A 269 -6.65 -2.02 26.95
CA LEU A 269 -6.32 -3.27 26.26
C LEU A 269 -7.36 -3.66 25.19
N SER A 270 -8.63 -3.33 25.42
CA SER A 270 -9.74 -3.59 24.52
C SER A 270 -9.75 -2.66 23.31
N LYS A 271 -9.62 -1.34 23.49
CA LYS A 271 -9.64 -0.36 22.39
C LYS A 271 -8.33 -0.32 21.60
N GLY A 272 -7.19 -0.57 22.24
CA GLY A 272 -5.88 -0.40 21.63
C GLY A 272 -5.40 -1.54 20.73
N SER A 273 -5.89 -2.76 20.94
CA SER A 273 -5.40 -3.97 20.27
C SER A 273 -6.29 -4.48 19.12
N ASN A 274 -7.43 -3.84 18.84
CA ASN A 274 -8.41 -4.29 17.83
C ASN A 274 -8.79 -5.78 17.96
N GLY A 275 -8.88 -6.28 19.20
CA GLY A 275 -9.18 -7.69 19.48
C GLY A 275 -7.96 -8.63 19.48
N LEU A 276 -6.78 -8.16 19.09
CA LEU A 276 -5.55 -8.96 19.06
C LEU A 276 -5.16 -9.47 20.46
N PHE A 277 -5.43 -8.69 21.52
CA PHE A 277 -5.24 -9.15 22.89
C PHE A 277 -6.14 -10.35 23.22
N MET A 278 -7.45 -10.23 23.02
CA MET A 278 -8.41 -11.32 23.29
C MET A 278 -8.11 -12.57 22.45
N PHE A 279 -7.77 -12.37 21.17
CA PHE A 279 -7.35 -13.44 20.29
C PHE A 279 -6.09 -14.15 20.83
N SER A 280 -5.08 -13.40 21.25
CA SER A 280 -3.84 -13.96 21.78
C SER A 280 -4.05 -14.71 23.11
N VAL A 281 -4.89 -14.19 24.02
CA VAL A 281 -5.21 -14.87 25.29
C VAL A 281 -5.97 -16.17 25.01
N PHE A 282 -6.99 -16.11 24.15
CA PHE A 282 -7.74 -17.31 23.73
C PHE A 282 -6.82 -18.34 23.07
N TRP A 283 -5.96 -17.90 22.15
CA TRP A 283 -5.00 -18.75 21.44
C TRP A 283 -4.01 -19.44 22.39
N ASN A 284 -3.40 -18.70 23.31
CA ASN A 284 -2.46 -19.26 24.29
C ASN A 284 -3.17 -20.18 25.30
N GLY A 285 -4.37 -19.81 25.76
CA GLY A 285 -5.19 -20.67 26.61
C GLY A 285 -5.56 -21.98 25.92
N PHE A 286 -5.87 -21.91 24.62
CA PHE A 286 -6.09 -23.09 23.79
C PHE A 286 -4.84 -23.96 23.66
N LEU A 287 -3.67 -23.38 23.33
CA LEU A 287 -2.41 -24.13 23.24
C LEU A 287 -1.99 -24.77 24.56
N LEU A 288 -2.29 -24.13 25.69
CA LEU A 288 -2.10 -24.71 27.01
C LEU A 288 -2.91 -26.00 27.17
N LEU A 289 -4.18 -26.01 26.78
CA LEU A 289 -5.02 -27.22 26.85
C LEU A 289 -4.49 -28.34 25.96
N VAL A 290 -4.05 -28.03 24.73
CA VAL A 290 -3.45 -29.01 23.81
C VAL A 290 -2.16 -29.58 24.41
N THR A 291 -1.30 -28.71 24.96
CA THR A 291 -0.02 -29.12 25.55
C THR A 291 -0.25 -30.05 26.76
N LEU A 292 -1.17 -29.69 27.66
CA LEU A 292 -1.53 -30.52 28.83
C LEU A 292 -2.05 -31.90 28.43
N ALA A 293 -2.79 -31.97 27.34
CA ALA A 293 -3.32 -33.23 26.89
C ALA A 293 -2.30 -34.09 26.14
N MET A 294 -1.37 -33.48 25.41
CA MET A 294 -0.20 -34.20 24.90
C MET A 294 0.64 -34.78 26.04
N ILE A 295 0.82 -34.02 27.13
CA ILE A 295 1.46 -34.51 28.35
C ILE A 295 0.72 -35.73 28.90
N LYS A 296 -0.60 -35.62 29.06
CA LYS A 296 -1.43 -36.71 29.58
C LYS A 296 -1.43 -37.95 28.67
N ALA A 297 -1.34 -37.75 27.36
CA ALA A 297 -1.26 -38.83 26.36
C ALA A 297 0.15 -39.42 26.20
N ASN A 298 1.16 -38.89 26.93
CA ASN A 298 2.57 -39.25 26.81
C ASN A 298 3.10 -39.16 25.36
N ALA A 299 2.61 -38.18 24.60
CA ALA A 299 2.89 -38.05 23.18
C ALA A 299 3.97 -37.01 22.89
N PHE A 300 5.12 -37.22 23.50
CA PHE A 300 6.28 -36.32 23.46
C PHE A 300 7.30 -36.72 22.39
N ASP A 301 6.84 -36.92 21.16
CA ASP A 301 7.75 -37.03 20.03
C ASP A 301 8.28 -35.66 19.60
N TRP A 302 9.49 -35.61 19.05
CA TRP A 302 10.13 -34.35 18.67
C TRP A 302 9.33 -33.50 17.67
N PRO A 303 8.67 -34.07 16.63
CA PRO A 303 7.95 -33.26 15.65
C PRO A 303 6.72 -32.54 16.24
N PRO A 304 5.80 -33.18 16.99
CA PRO A 304 4.73 -32.47 17.69
C PRO A 304 5.22 -31.39 18.66
N ILE A 305 6.34 -31.64 19.36
CA ILE A 305 6.96 -30.64 20.26
C ILE A 305 7.42 -29.42 19.46
N ALA A 306 8.17 -29.63 18.37
CA ALA A 306 8.66 -28.52 17.54
C ALA A 306 7.50 -27.68 16.97
N ILE A 307 6.43 -28.33 16.52
CA ILE A 307 5.23 -27.66 15.99
C ILE A 307 4.55 -26.85 17.09
N ILE A 308 4.25 -27.45 18.25
CA ILE A 308 3.56 -26.74 19.32
C ILE A 308 4.39 -25.58 19.85
N THR A 309 5.71 -25.73 19.95
CA THR A 309 6.63 -24.64 20.31
C THR A 309 6.56 -23.48 19.33
N GLY A 310 6.54 -23.75 18.02
CA GLY A 310 6.35 -22.71 16.99
C GLY A 310 5.04 -21.93 17.20
N PHE A 311 3.93 -22.63 17.46
CA PHE A 311 2.64 -21.99 17.71
C PHE A 311 2.60 -21.20 19.03
N TRP A 312 3.30 -21.68 20.07
CA TRP A 312 3.49 -20.93 21.31
C TRP A 312 4.24 -19.63 21.07
N LEU A 313 5.33 -19.65 20.29
CA LEU A 313 6.07 -18.43 19.94
C LEU A 313 5.20 -17.42 19.20
N VAL A 314 4.35 -17.88 18.26
CA VAL A 314 3.38 -17.01 17.58
C VAL A 314 2.37 -16.43 18.59
N GLY A 315 1.79 -17.27 19.44
CA GLY A 315 0.81 -16.86 20.45
C GLY A 315 1.34 -15.84 21.43
N ILE A 316 2.55 -16.08 21.96
CA ILE A 316 3.25 -15.19 22.89
C ILE A 316 3.65 -13.90 22.17
N GLY A 317 4.17 -13.98 20.94
CA GLY A 317 4.53 -12.82 20.13
C GLY A 317 3.34 -11.89 19.87
N LEU A 318 2.18 -12.45 19.55
CA LEU A 318 0.93 -11.69 19.43
C LEU A 318 0.52 -11.06 20.76
N LEU A 319 0.61 -11.79 21.87
CA LEU A 319 0.27 -11.26 23.20
C LEU A 319 1.19 -10.10 23.59
N VAL A 320 2.51 -10.24 23.42
CA VAL A 320 3.49 -9.18 23.68
C VAL A 320 3.22 -7.98 22.78
N THR A 321 2.90 -8.18 21.51
CA THR A 321 2.53 -7.11 20.58
C THR A 321 1.26 -6.38 21.03
N ALA A 322 0.22 -7.10 21.46
CA ALA A 322 -0.99 -6.50 22.00
C ALA A 322 -0.72 -5.68 23.25
N ILE A 323 0.09 -6.20 24.19
CA ILE A 323 0.48 -5.50 25.40
C ILE A 323 1.32 -4.25 25.07
N TYR A 324 2.26 -4.37 24.13
CA TYR A 324 3.07 -3.26 23.64
C TYR A 324 2.18 -2.13 23.09
N LEU A 325 1.21 -2.47 22.23
CA LEU A 325 0.28 -1.50 21.64
C LEU A 325 -0.68 -0.88 22.67
N ALA A 326 -1.08 -1.64 23.70
CA ALA A 326 -1.96 -1.14 24.75
C ALA A 326 -1.22 -0.24 25.76
N ARG A 327 0.02 -0.56 26.10
CA ARG A 327 0.79 0.21 27.11
C ARG A 327 1.51 1.43 26.53
N GLN A 328 1.42 1.65 25.23
CA GLN A 328 1.97 2.84 24.59
C GLN A 328 1.21 4.08 25.08
N SER A 329 1.92 4.99 25.75
CA SER A 329 1.47 6.36 25.99
C SER A 329 2.24 7.33 25.11
N ALA A 330 1.65 8.49 24.85
CA ALA A 330 2.34 9.55 24.14
C ALA A 330 2.05 10.89 24.81
N MET A 331 3.05 11.77 24.75
CA MET A 331 2.90 13.18 25.05
C MET A 331 3.34 13.93 23.80
N ILE A 332 2.55 14.94 23.44
CA ILE A 332 2.88 15.85 22.35
C ILE A 332 2.82 17.26 22.91
N GLY A 333 3.87 18.03 22.71
CA GLY A 333 3.92 19.38 23.23
C GLY A 333 4.68 20.31 22.31
N VAL A 334 4.47 21.59 22.54
CA VAL A 334 5.16 22.67 21.83
C VAL A 334 5.90 23.51 22.85
N LYS A 335 7.19 23.74 22.60
CA LYS A 335 8.04 24.63 23.41
C LYS A 335 8.99 25.36 22.47
N ASP A 336 9.11 26.68 22.61
CA ASP A 336 10.02 27.50 21.79
C ASP A 336 9.83 27.28 20.27
N ARG A 337 8.57 27.10 19.83
CA ARG A 337 8.21 26.73 18.44
C ARG A 337 8.82 25.41 17.95
N MET A 338 9.13 24.50 18.85
CA MET A 338 9.53 23.13 18.56
C MET A 338 8.41 22.18 18.99
N LEU A 339 7.96 21.34 18.07
CA LEU A 339 7.05 20.25 18.35
C LEU A 339 7.85 19.05 18.87
N PHE A 340 7.64 18.65 20.11
CA PHE A 340 8.22 17.43 20.65
C PHE A 340 7.14 16.37 20.86
N ILE A 341 7.53 15.13 20.60
CA ILE A 341 6.67 13.97 20.71
C ILE A 341 7.42 12.93 21.51
N GLU A 342 7.00 12.77 22.74
CA GLU A 342 7.48 11.72 23.62
C GLU A 342 6.57 10.51 23.47
N ARG A 343 7.14 9.37 23.07
CA ARG A 343 6.41 8.09 23.03
C ARG A 343 7.02 7.14 24.02
N THR A 344 6.25 6.81 25.05
CA THR A 344 6.66 5.87 26.09
C THR A 344 6.07 4.51 25.79
N THR A 345 6.95 3.52 25.67
CA THR A 345 6.60 2.12 25.41
C THR A 345 7.22 1.23 26.47
N ILE A 346 6.87 -0.05 26.50
CA ILE A 346 7.51 -1.02 27.41
C ILE A 346 9.02 -1.19 27.15
N PHE A 347 9.51 -0.81 25.97
CA PHE A 347 10.93 -0.88 25.61
C PHE A 347 11.66 0.47 25.79
N GLY A 348 11.03 1.40 26.51
CA GLY A 348 11.58 2.71 26.79
C GLY A 348 10.86 3.84 26.08
N THR A 349 11.41 5.04 26.26
CA THR A 349 10.89 6.30 25.74
C THR A 349 11.65 6.70 24.50
N ARG A 350 10.91 7.04 23.43
CA ARG A 350 11.48 7.61 22.20
C ARG A 350 11.00 9.04 22.04
N TRP A 351 11.95 9.95 21.88
CA TRP A 351 11.70 11.36 21.58
C TRP A 351 11.77 11.58 20.07
N THR A 352 10.88 12.42 19.56
CA THR A 352 10.94 12.94 18.20
C THR A 352 10.66 14.42 18.25
N GLU A 353 11.54 15.20 17.65
CA GLU A 353 11.46 16.66 17.65
C GLU A 353 11.31 17.16 16.22
N PHE A 354 10.46 18.16 16.03
CA PHE A 354 10.30 18.89 14.78
C PHE A 354 10.41 20.37 15.07
N GLN A 355 11.33 21.04 14.39
CA GLN A 355 11.32 22.50 14.33
C GLN A 355 10.02 22.92 13.64
N SER A 356 9.35 23.98 14.12
CA SER A 356 8.18 24.57 13.42
C SER A 356 8.48 24.84 11.94
N ALA A 357 9.71 25.29 11.65
CA ALA A 357 10.20 25.52 10.30
C ALA A 357 10.29 24.27 9.42
N ALA A 358 10.34 23.08 10.01
CA ALA A 358 10.40 21.81 9.31
C ALA A 358 9.01 21.16 9.17
N VAL A 359 7.97 21.68 9.81
CA VAL A 359 6.59 21.16 9.71
C VAL A 359 5.86 21.94 8.61
N GLU A 360 5.59 21.26 7.48
CA GLU A 360 4.83 21.83 6.36
C GLU A 360 3.34 21.93 6.71
N SER A 361 2.78 20.87 7.27
CA SER A 361 1.38 20.85 7.68
C SER A 361 1.13 19.91 8.85
N LEU A 362 0.10 20.23 9.63
CA LEU A 362 -0.37 19.43 10.75
C LEU A 362 -1.88 19.33 10.63
N GLU A 363 -2.35 18.17 10.17
CA GLU A 363 -3.75 17.95 9.79
C GLU A 363 -4.30 16.63 10.34
N VAL A 364 -5.62 16.52 10.41
CA VAL A 364 -6.30 15.25 10.66
C VAL A 364 -6.58 14.59 9.34
N ALA A 365 -6.02 13.41 9.13
CA ALA A 365 -6.13 12.67 7.88
C ALA A 365 -6.53 11.22 8.10
N ASP A 366 -6.99 10.58 7.03
CA ASP A 366 -7.26 9.14 7.03
C ASP A 366 -5.95 8.35 7.24
N ALA A 367 -6.02 7.32 8.08
CA ALA A 367 -4.94 6.38 8.35
C ALA A 367 -4.70 5.37 7.22
N ASN A 368 -5.43 5.50 6.11
CA ASN A 368 -5.51 4.54 5.02
C ASN A 368 -6.04 3.18 5.49
N MET A 369 -6.89 3.17 6.53
CA MET A 369 -7.49 1.96 7.10
C MET A 369 -8.97 2.23 7.39
N GLU A 370 -9.81 1.23 7.21
CA GLU A 370 -11.23 1.29 7.55
C GLU A 370 -11.55 0.16 8.53
N VAL A 371 -12.32 0.48 9.56
CA VAL A 371 -12.90 -0.49 10.48
C VAL A 371 -14.40 -0.37 10.35
N ASN A 372 -15.06 -1.46 9.93
CA ASN A 372 -16.50 -1.49 9.67
C ASN A 372 -16.98 -0.42 8.65
N GLY A 373 -16.16 -0.10 7.66
CA GLY A 373 -16.48 0.88 6.62
C GLY A 373 -16.37 2.34 7.06
N VAL A 374 -15.92 2.60 8.29
CA VAL A 374 -15.59 3.93 8.79
C VAL A 374 -14.08 4.14 8.67
N PRO A 375 -13.60 5.22 8.02
CA PRO A 375 -12.18 5.51 7.93
C PRO A 375 -11.61 5.82 9.32
N VAL A 376 -10.49 5.18 9.65
CA VAL A 376 -9.75 5.47 10.88
C VAL A 376 -8.98 6.76 10.64
N MET A 377 -9.26 7.80 11.43
CA MET A 377 -8.54 9.08 11.34
C MET A 377 -7.27 9.04 12.18
N ASN A 378 -6.31 9.91 11.87
CA ASN A 378 -5.09 10.10 12.65
C ASN A 378 -4.61 11.55 12.58
N LEU A 379 -3.76 11.92 13.54
CA LEU A 379 -2.97 13.15 13.46
C LEU A 379 -1.82 12.90 12.49
N ARG A 380 -1.72 13.71 11.44
CA ARG A 380 -0.67 13.65 10.44
C ARG A 380 0.18 14.90 10.55
N ILE A 381 1.45 14.69 10.88
CA ILE A 381 2.48 15.73 10.84
C ILE A 381 3.24 15.52 9.54
N GLN A 382 3.05 16.45 8.59
CA GLN A 382 3.77 16.47 7.33
C GLN A 382 4.99 17.36 7.50
N PRO A 383 6.21 16.80 7.57
CA PRO A 383 7.41 17.61 7.49
C PRO A 383 7.58 18.12 6.05
N HIS A 384 8.30 19.24 5.89
CA HIS A 384 8.73 19.74 4.58
C HIS A 384 9.57 18.70 3.82
N GLU A 385 10.38 17.94 4.56
CA GLU A 385 11.20 16.87 4.03
C GLU A 385 10.90 15.54 4.72
N GLY A 386 10.65 14.51 3.91
CA GLY A 386 10.46 13.13 4.36
C GLY A 386 8.99 12.70 4.50
N LYS A 387 8.78 11.60 5.23
CA LYS A 387 7.46 10.97 5.34
C LYS A 387 6.58 11.65 6.37
N ALA A 388 5.31 11.81 6.01
CA ALA A 388 4.24 12.11 6.94
C ALA A 388 4.27 11.18 8.17
N VAL A 389 4.37 11.74 9.36
CA VAL A 389 4.31 10.99 10.60
C VAL A 389 2.86 10.91 11.03
N LYS A 390 2.32 9.68 11.00
CA LYS A 390 0.94 9.37 11.34
C LYS A 390 0.86 8.83 12.76
N MET A 391 0.01 9.42 13.60
CA MET A 391 -0.11 9.04 15.00
C MET A 391 -1.52 9.23 15.57
N PHE A 392 -1.75 8.65 16.74
CA PHE A 392 -2.98 8.84 17.52
C PHE A 392 -4.27 8.37 16.84
N SER A 393 -4.20 7.30 16.05
CA SER A 393 -5.35 6.73 15.32
C SER A 393 -6.47 6.12 16.18
N HIS A 394 -6.44 6.36 17.50
CA HIS A 394 -7.43 5.88 18.47
C HIS A 394 -8.23 7.01 19.08
N LEU A 395 -7.74 8.25 18.98
CA LEU A 395 -8.50 9.41 19.44
C LEU A 395 -9.70 9.60 18.53
N ASP A 396 -10.76 10.14 19.09
CA ASP A 396 -11.95 10.50 18.34
C ASP A 396 -11.58 11.53 17.24
N PRO A 397 -12.20 11.51 16.05
CA PRO A 397 -11.95 12.51 15.03
C PRO A 397 -12.13 13.96 15.51
N GLN A 398 -12.99 14.24 16.49
CA GLN A 398 -13.14 15.58 17.09
C GLN A 398 -11.94 15.94 17.97
N GLU A 399 -11.52 15.04 18.87
CA GLU A 399 -10.30 15.21 19.69
C GLU A 399 -9.07 15.45 18.80
N LEU A 400 -8.94 14.71 17.69
CA LEU A 400 -7.85 14.89 16.73
C LEU A 400 -7.88 16.27 16.08
N ARG A 401 -9.06 16.80 15.71
CA ARG A 401 -9.20 18.11 15.06
C ARG A 401 -8.86 19.23 16.04
N TRP A 402 -9.38 19.12 17.25
CA TRP A 402 -9.05 20.00 18.35
C TRP A 402 -7.52 20.02 18.58
N LEU A 403 -6.91 18.85 18.78
CA LEU A 403 -5.47 18.72 19.01
C LEU A 403 -4.66 19.29 17.84
N ALA A 404 -5.07 19.03 16.60
CA ALA A 404 -4.42 19.58 15.42
C ALA A 404 -4.51 21.11 15.33
N GLN A 405 -5.65 21.69 15.71
CA GLN A 405 -5.82 23.13 15.76
C GLN A 405 -4.92 23.76 16.83
N GLN A 406 -4.90 23.20 18.04
CA GLN A 406 -4.07 23.69 19.13
C GLN A 406 -2.58 23.65 18.75
N LEU A 407 -2.09 22.51 18.25
CA LEU A 407 -0.69 22.39 17.83
C LEU A 407 -0.32 23.35 16.70
N ARG A 408 -1.23 23.61 15.74
CA ARG A 408 -0.99 24.60 14.68
C ARG A 408 -0.87 26.02 15.22
N ARG A 409 -1.75 26.39 16.15
CA ARG A 409 -1.76 27.70 16.83
C ARG A 409 -0.45 27.92 17.57
N GLU A 410 -0.04 26.95 18.39
CA GLU A 410 1.19 27.02 19.18
C GLU A 410 2.47 27.00 18.32
N LEU A 411 2.48 26.26 17.21
CA LEU A 411 3.65 26.21 16.31
C LEU A 411 3.75 27.40 15.34
N GLY A 412 2.68 28.18 15.15
CA GLY A 412 2.62 29.26 14.16
C GLY A 412 2.72 28.78 12.69
N VAL A 413 2.33 27.53 12.40
CA VAL A 413 2.45 26.92 11.05
C VAL A 413 1.57 27.64 10.02
N GLU A 414 0.42 28.17 10.45
CA GLU A 414 -0.55 28.81 9.56
C GLU A 414 -0.04 30.14 8.99
N GLU A 415 0.68 30.92 9.80
CA GLU A 415 1.31 32.19 9.40
C GLU A 415 2.50 31.96 8.46
N LYS A 416 3.26 30.88 8.68
CA LYS A 416 4.45 30.57 7.91
C LYS A 416 4.14 30.03 6.52
N ARG A 417 3.03 29.30 6.32
CA ARG A 417 2.60 28.84 4.98
C ARG A 417 2.34 30.01 4.03
N LEU A 418 1.88 31.15 4.56
CA LEU A 418 1.70 32.38 3.77
C LEU A 418 3.03 33.05 3.41
N GLN A 419 4.06 32.93 4.25
CA GLN A 419 5.39 33.49 4.02
C GLN A 419 6.30 32.59 3.17
N LEU A 420 6.27 31.27 3.35
CA LEU A 420 7.13 30.32 2.61
C LEU A 420 6.71 30.17 1.13
N ASN A 421 5.45 30.44 0.80
CA ASN A 421 5.02 30.57 -0.59
C ASN A 421 5.66 31.79 -1.28
N ALA A 422 6.29 32.71 -0.54
CA ALA A 422 6.99 33.88 -1.06
C ALA A 422 8.53 33.72 -1.13
N GLU A 423 9.15 32.78 -0.41
CA GLU A 423 10.60 32.57 -0.41
C GLU A 423 10.98 31.23 -1.08
N THR A 424 11.46 31.31 -2.32
CA THR A 424 11.86 30.16 -3.13
C THR A 424 13.27 29.69 -2.76
N PHE A 425 13.46 28.38 -2.65
CA PHE A 425 14.74 27.71 -2.36
C PHE A 425 15.89 28.20 -3.25
N ASP A 426 17.03 28.56 -2.63
CA ASP A 426 18.23 29.01 -3.32
C ASP A 426 19.04 27.82 -3.85
N TYR A 427 19.03 27.65 -5.17
CA TYR A 427 19.74 26.58 -5.90
C TYR A 427 21.18 26.95 -6.30
N SER A 428 21.70 28.11 -5.86
CA SER A 428 23.01 28.63 -6.27
C SER A 428 24.22 27.78 -5.84
N SER A 429 24.03 26.79 -4.96
CA SER A 429 25.11 25.92 -4.46
C SER A 429 25.39 24.66 -5.31
N ALA A 430 24.63 24.44 -6.39
CA ALA A 430 24.66 23.20 -7.18
C ALA A 430 25.65 23.17 -8.36
N GLU A 431 26.52 24.17 -8.52
CA GLU A 431 27.44 24.26 -9.67
C GLU A 431 28.74 23.46 -9.52
N SER A 432 29.09 22.99 -8.31
CA SER A 432 30.29 22.18 -8.13
C SER A 432 30.02 20.71 -8.47
N GLU A 433 30.84 20.17 -9.37
CA GLU A 433 30.86 18.73 -9.66
C GLU A 433 31.14 17.96 -8.36
N PRO A 434 30.29 16.99 -7.98
CA PRO A 434 30.49 16.25 -6.74
C PRO A 434 31.85 15.55 -6.78
N HIS A 435 32.66 15.71 -5.74
CA HIS A 435 34.09 15.36 -5.71
C HIS A 435 34.45 13.88 -6.00
N GLN A 436 33.48 13.01 -6.24
CA GLN A 436 33.72 11.59 -6.53
C GLN A 436 32.47 10.93 -7.12
N THR A 437 32.09 11.28 -8.36
CA THR A 437 30.96 10.63 -9.04
C THR A 437 31.43 9.69 -10.15
N ASP A 438 30.75 8.56 -10.29
CA ASP A 438 30.90 7.58 -11.38
C ASP A 438 30.03 7.92 -12.61
N ILE A 439 29.34 9.07 -12.59
CA ILE A 439 28.47 9.53 -13.66
C ILE A 439 29.32 10.09 -14.81
N GLU A 440 29.23 9.45 -15.98
CA GLU A 440 29.93 9.91 -17.18
C GLU A 440 29.05 10.90 -17.94
N VAL A 441 29.52 12.15 -18.06
CA VAL A 441 28.81 13.22 -18.79
C VAL A 441 29.55 13.53 -20.08
N HIS A 442 28.93 13.24 -21.21
CA HIS A 442 29.44 13.57 -22.54
C HIS A 442 28.66 14.77 -23.08
N ARG A 443 29.33 15.93 -23.14
CA ARG A 443 28.73 17.17 -23.65
C ARG A 443 29.03 17.32 -25.14
N ASP A 444 27.98 17.39 -25.94
CA ASP A 444 28.01 17.79 -27.35
C ASP A 444 27.32 19.16 -27.51
N ALA A 445 27.54 19.82 -28.64
CA ALA A 445 26.96 21.13 -28.95
C ALA A 445 25.43 21.13 -28.78
N ASP A 446 24.77 20.06 -29.24
CA ASP A 446 23.30 20.00 -29.26
C ASP A 446 22.68 19.02 -28.26
N SER A 447 23.49 18.14 -27.67
CA SER A 447 23.03 17.15 -26.69
C SER A 447 24.00 16.96 -25.53
N THR A 448 23.46 16.57 -24.37
CA THR A 448 24.24 16.10 -23.22
C THR A 448 23.83 14.67 -22.94
N ALA A 449 24.74 13.72 -23.15
CA ALA A 449 24.54 12.32 -22.84
C ALA A 449 25.10 12.04 -21.43
N ILE A 450 24.22 11.65 -20.51
CA ILE A 450 24.54 11.35 -19.12
C ILE A 450 24.39 9.84 -18.96
N ARG A 451 25.51 9.15 -18.73
CA ARG A 451 25.52 7.72 -18.46
C ARG A 451 25.74 7.52 -16.97
N VAL A 452 24.75 6.92 -16.32
CA VAL A 452 24.83 6.52 -14.92
C VAL A 452 25.07 5.01 -14.89
N PRO A 453 26.25 4.55 -14.41
CA PRO A 453 26.58 3.12 -14.38
C PRO A 453 25.64 2.35 -13.43
N PRO A 454 25.74 1.01 -13.36
CA PRO A 454 25.02 0.24 -12.36
C PRO A 454 25.35 0.72 -10.95
N LEU A 455 24.41 0.59 -10.02
CA LEU A 455 24.66 0.94 -8.63
C LEU A 455 25.66 -0.05 -8.01
N ASP A 456 26.87 0.42 -7.72
CA ASP A 456 27.84 -0.27 -6.86
C ASP A 456 27.35 -0.18 -5.42
N PHE A 457 26.35 -0.99 -5.09
CA PHE A 457 25.94 -1.19 -3.71
C PHE A 457 27.08 -1.94 -3.02
N GLU A 458 27.95 -1.28 -2.26
CA GLU A 458 28.88 -2.00 -1.37
C GLU A 458 28.11 -2.87 -0.35
N GLY A 459 26.85 -2.54 -0.05
CA GLY A 459 25.90 -3.39 0.69
C GLY A 459 25.25 -4.53 -0.12
N SER A 460 25.57 -4.67 -1.42
CA SER A 460 25.04 -5.69 -2.35
C SER A 460 25.43 -7.09 -1.91
N ALA A 461 26.69 -7.25 -1.47
CA ALA A 461 27.21 -8.54 -1.04
C ALA A 461 26.38 -9.10 0.12
N THR A 462 25.98 -8.26 1.08
CA THR A 462 25.18 -8.70 2.23
C THR A 462 23.81 -9.20 1.82
N PHE A 463 23.09 -8.51 0.94
CA PHE A 463 21.77 -8.97 0.46
C PHE A 463 21.87 -10.26 -0.37
N GLN A 464 22.90 -10.39 -1.21
CA GLN A 464 23.15 -11.62 -1.95
C GLN A 464 23.50 -12.79 -1.02
N ILE A 465 24.37 -12.55 -0.03
CA ILE A 465 24.76 -13.56 0.96
C ILE A 465 23.54 -13.99 1.79
N ILE A 466 22.71 -13.06 2.27
CA ILE A 466 21.49 -13.40 3.02
C ILE A 466 20.54 -14.22 2.13
N GLY A 467 20.25 -13.75 0.91
CA GLY A 467 19.36 -14.45 -0.01
C GLY A 467 19.86 -15.85 -0.38
N LEU A 468 21.17 -15.99 -0.66
CA LEU A 468 21.81 -17.27 -0.96
C LEU A 468 21.84 -18.19 0.28
N THR A 469 22.10 -17.63 1.45
CA THR A 469 22.06 -18.38 2.72
C THR A 469 20.66 -18.89 2.98
N MET A 470 19.60 -18.09 2.79
CA MET A 470 18.22 -18.56 2.91
C MET A 470 17.86 -19.63 1.87
N CYS A 471 18.50 -19.63 0.69
CA CYS A 471 18.35 -20.70 -0.30
C CYS A 471 19.00 -22.02 0.13
N LEU A 472 20.19 -21.93 0.74
CA LEU A 472 21.04 -23.08 1.04
C LEU A 472 20.82 -23.67 2.43
N LEU A 473 20.47 -22.85 3.42
CA LEU A 473 20.25 -23.26 4.82
C LEU A 473 19.22 -24.40 4.99
N PRO A 474 18.13 -24.48 4.21
CA PRO A 474 17.18 -25.59 4.35
C PRO A 474 17.69 -26.90 3.75
N PHE A 475 18.66 -26.85 2.83
CA PHE A 475 19.09 -28.01 2.06
C PHE A 475 19.67 -29.15 2.93
N PRO A 476 20.55 -28.88 3.91
CA PRO A 476 21.02 -29.90 4.85
C PRO A 476 19.89 -30.47 5.70
N GLY A 477 18.92 -29.64 6.13
CA GLY A 477 17.77 -30.08 6.92
C GLY A 477 16.81 -30.98 6.14
N VAL A 478 16.55 -30.64 4.87
CA VAL A 478 15.74 -31.46 3.96
C VAL A 478 16.45 -32.78 3.65
N LEU A 479 17.76 -32.76 3.36
CA LEU A 479 18.54 -33.98 3.13
C LEU A 479 18.58 -34.88 4.36
N ALA A 480 18.77 -34.31 5.56
CA ALA A 480 18.74 -35.05 6.81
C ALA A 480 17.35 -35.63 7.10
N ALA A 481 16.27 -34.89 6.83
CA ALA A 481 14.90 -35.39 6.99
C ALA A 481 14.62 -36.56 6.05
N ILE A 482 15.04 -36.47 4.77
CA ILE A 482 14.91 -37.55 3.79
C ILE A 482 15.71 -38.79 4.23
N TRP A 483 16.90 -38.61 4.82
CA TRP A 483 17.79 -39.71 5.19
C TRP A 483 17.44 -40.40 6.52
N PHE A 484 17.02 -39.65 7.54
CA PHE A 484 16.95 -40.17 8.92
C PHE A 484 15.55 -40.34 9.47
N ALA A 485 14.54 -39.60 9.00
CA ALA A 485 13.24 -39.52 9.69
C ALA A 485 12.09 -40.24 8.98
N GLY A 486 12.34 -40.83 7.80
CA GLY A 486 11.25 -41.05 6.85
C GLY A 486 10.77 -39.72 6.28
N PHE A 487 10.09 -39.75 5.14
CA PHE A 487 9.74 -38.54 4.40
C PHE A 487 8.78 -37.62 5.19
N ASP A 488 9.33 -36.69 5.97
CA ASP A 488 8.55 -35.66 6.65
C ASP A 488 8.28 -34.51 5.66
N PHE A 489 7.12 -34.60 5.03
CA PHE A 489 6.62 -33.64 4.05
C PHE A 489 6.69 -32.19 4.56
N MET A 490 6.52 -31.95 5.87
CA MET A 490 6.54 -30.60 6.43
C MET A 490 7.94 -29.95 6.35
N PHE A 491 9.01 -30.71 6.60
CA PHE A 491 10.37 -30.21 6.47
C PHE A 491 10.74 -29.91 5.02
N VAL A 492 10.31 -30.77 4.08
CA VAL A 492 10.49 -30.55 2.64
C VAL A 492 9.77 -29.27 2.20
N MET A 493 8.53 -29.08 2.64
CA MET A 493 7.74 -27.88 2.30
C MET A 493 8.34 -26.60 2.89
N PHE A 494 8.77 -26.62 4.15
CA PHE A 494 9.45 -25.47 4.75
C PHE A 494 10.74 -25.13 3.99
N GLY A 495 11.50 -26.15 3.58
CA GLY A 495 12.69 -25.96 2.77
C GLY A 495 12.39 -25.32 1.41
N ILE A 496 11.36 -25.81 0.70
CA ILE A 496 10.94 -25.23 -0.58
C ILE A 496 10.52 -23.77 -0.42
N VAL A 497 9.73 -23.43 0.61
CA VAL A 497 9.28 -22.06 0.84
C VAL A 497 10.46 -21.14 1.17
N ALA A 498 11.35 -21.56 2.07
CA ALA A 498 12.54 -20.79 2.42
C ALA A 498 13.45 -20.56 1.21
N THR A 499 13.66 -21.59 0.37
CA THR A 499 14.43 -21.47 -0.87
C THR A 499 13.75 -20.54 -1.89
N ALA A 500 12.43 -20.62 -2.04
CA ALA A 500 11.69 -19.73 -2.93
C ALA A 500 11.78 -18.26 -2.50
N ILE A 501 11.69 -17.98 -1.19
CA ILE A 501 11.87 -16.63 -0.63
C ILE A 501 13.29 -16.13 -0.90
N GLY A 502 14.31 -16.93 -0.57
CA GLY A 502 15.71 -16.58 -0.81
C GLY A 502 16.00 -16.28 -2.28
N ALA A 503 15.51 -17.12 -3.20
CA ALA A 503 15.70 -16.95 -4.64
C ALA A 503 15.01 -15.67 -5.16
N THR A 504 13.81 -15.38 -4.64
CA THR A 504 13.08 -14.15 -4.97
C THR A 504 13.84 -12.91 -4.52
N MET A 505 14.42 -12.92 -3.31
CA MET A 505 15.23 -11.81 -2.81
C MET A 505 16.49 -11.59 -3.68
N VAL A 506 17.18 -12.65 -4.08
CA VAL A 506 18.34 -12.58 -4.98
C VAL A 506 17.94 -12.03 -6.35
N ALA A 507 16.81 -12.49 -6.90
CA ALA A 507 16.30 -12.01 -8.18
C ALA A 507 15.93 -10.52 -8.14
N ILE A 508 15.21 -10.08 -7.10
CA ILE A 508 14.85 -8.66 -6.90
C ILE A 508 16.11 -7.81 -6.80
N HIS A 509 17.08 -8.25 -5.98
CA HIS A 509 18.34 -7.55 -5.82
C HIS A 509 19.08 -7.39 -7.15
N ARG A 510 19.17 -8.48 -7.94
CA ARG A 510 19.83 -8.46 -9.25
C ARG A 510 19.10 -7.57 -10.26
N VAL A 511 17.77 -7.53 -10.22
CA VAL A 511 16.97 -6.63 -11.07
C VAL A 511 17.20 -5.15 -10.72
N ILE A 512 17.47 -4.83 -9.45
CA ILE A 512 17.75 -3.45 -9.00
C ILE A 512 19.20 -3.07 -9.30
N SER A 513 20.16 -3.94 -8.97
CA SER A 513 21.60 -3.64 -9.05
C SER A 513 22.13 -3.54 -10.48
N THR A 514 21.46 -4.17 -11.45
CA THR A 514 21.91 -4.19 -12.86
C THR A 514 21.35 -3.04 -13.69
N ARG A 515 20.59 -2.12 -13.09
CA ARG A 515 20.00 -0.99 -13.84
C ARG A 515 21.06 0.03 -14.19
N GLN A 516 21.24 0.25 -15.48
CA GLN A 516 21.97 1.36 -16.06
C GLN A 516 20.97 2.39 -16.57
N PHE A 517 21.31 3.67 -16.40
CA PHE A 517 20.51 4.76 -16.93
C PHE A 517 21.35 5.50 -17.97
N GLN A 518 20.78 5.68 -19.15
CA GLN A 518 21.30 6.55 -20.18
C GLN A 518 20.28 7.67 -20.41
N ILE A 519 20.70 8.90 -20.13
CA ILE A 519 19.85 10.09 -20.25
C ILE A 519 20.46 10.98 -21.32
N ASP A 520 19.81 11.03 -22.48
CA ASP A 520 20.22 11.89 -23.58
C ASP A 520 19.33 13.14 -23.58
N VAL A 521 19.92 14.29 -23.20
CA VAL A 521 19.23 15.57 -23.12
C VAL A 521 19.55 16.39 -24.37
N SER A 522 18.58 16.56 -25.25
CA SER A 522 18.67 17.47 -26.40
C SER A 522 17.84 18.74 -26.14
N ARG A 523 18.04 19.80 -26.93
CA ARG A 523 17.30 21.08 -26.76
C ARG A 523 15.77 20.91 -26.73
N ASN A 524 15.23 19.92 -27.44
CA ASN A 524 13.78 19.76 -27.61
C ASN A 524 13.21 18.49 -26.97
N GLN A 525 14.06 17.60 -26.47
CA GLN A 525 13.64 16.27 -26.03
C GLN A 525 14.59 15.72 -24.96
N LEU A 526 14.01 15.11 -23.94
CA LEU A 526 14.67 14.29 -22.94
C LEU A 526 14.39 12.82 -23.26
N ASP A 527 15.42 12.09 -23.64
CA ASP A 527 15.39 10.65 -23.86
C ASP A 527 16.01 9.96 -22.65
N VAL A 528 15.26 9.05 -22.03
CA VAL A 528 15.69 8.28 -20.87
C VAL A 528 15.57 6.80 -21.22
N ARG A 529 16.71 6.12 -21.29
CA ARG A 529 16.79 4.67 -21.39
C ARG A 529 17.20 4.08 -20.07
N VAL A 530 16.44 3.06 -19.65
CA VAL A 530 16.71 2.28 -18.45
C VAL A 530 16.92 0.84 -18.89
N ASP A 531 18.18 0.43 -18.89
CA ASP A 531 18.59 -0.93 -19.25
C ASP A 531 18.86 -1.73 -17.98
N GLY A 532 18.23 -2.88 -17.81
CA GLY A 532 18.43 -3.77 -16.67
C GLY A 532 18.07 -5.22 -16.99
N PHE A 533 18.39 -6.15 -16.08
CA PHE A 533 18.31 -7.60 -16.32
C PHE A 533 16.95 -8.11 -16.86
N MET A 534 15.83 -7.45 -16.54
CA MET A 534 14.51 -7.78 -17.07
C MET A 534 13.73 -6.58 -17.60
N THR A 535 14.33 -5.39 -17.63
CA THR A 535 13.61 -4.17 -18.00
C THR A 535 14.46 -3.37 -18.95
N ASN A 536 13.99 -3.23 -20.19
CA ASN A 536 14.43 -2.19 -21.10
C ASN A 536 13.26 -1.22 -21.22
N ARG A 537 13.38 -0.04 -20.60
CA ARG A 537 12.36 1.01 -20.68
C ARG A 537 12.94 2.21 -21.38
N HIS A 538 12.17 2.75 -22.31
CA HIS A 538 12.53 3.93 -23.07
C HIS A 538 11.44 4.98 -22.86
N HIS A 539 11.81 6.11 -22.27
CA HIS A 539 10.91 7.25 -22.05
C HIS A 539 11.40 8.44 -22.84
N VAL A 540 10.56 8.93 -23.73
CA VAL A 540 10.80 10.11 -24.54
C VAL A 540 9.84 11.21 -24.08
N LEU A 541 10.39 12.32 -23.59
CA LEU A 541 9.63 13.48 -23.13
C LEU A 541 10.01 14.69 -23.98
N SER A 542 9.03 15.30 -24.65
CA SER A 542 9.27 16.52 -25.41
C SER A 542 9.35 17.72 -24.45
N TYR A 543 10.25 18.67 -24.70
CA TYR A 543 10.45 19.86 -23.86
C TYR A 543 9.15 20.60 -23.48
N PRO A 544 8.18 20.84 -24.40
CA PRO A 544 6.93 21.53 -24.06
C PRO A 544 6.11 20.80 -22.99
N GLN A 545 6.32 19.50 -22.83
CA GLN A 545 5.63 18.67 -21.84
C GLN A 545 6.32 18.68 -20.49
N ILE A 546 7.58 19.12 -20.39
CA ILE A 546 8.33 19.12 -19.12
C ILE A 546 8.01 20.42 -18.35
N ARG A 547 7.59 20.28 -17.10
CA ARG A 547 7.29 21.40 -16.18
C ARG A 547 8.46 21.67 -15.25
N SER A 548 9.04 20.62 -14.68
CA SER A 548 10.19 20.72 -13.79
C SER A 548 10.90 19.39 -13.67
N VAL A 549 12.19 19.46 -13.37
CA VAL A 549 13.03 18.32 -13.01
C VAL A 549 13.41 18.53 -11.55
N GLU A 550 13.07 17.61 -10.66
CA GLU A 550 13.19 17.80 -9.21
C GLU A 550 13.81 16.55 -8.57
N VAL A 551 14.65 16.74 -7.57
CA VAL A 551 15.10 15.66 -6.69
C VAL A 551 14.15 15.62 -5.51
N VAL A 552 13.50 14.49 -5.28
CA VAL A 552 12.52 14.31 -4.20
C VAL A 552 12.89 13.10 -3.35
N ASP A 553 12.62 13.14 -2.04
CA ASP A 553 12.75 11.97 -1.18
C ASP A 553 11.82 10.87 -1.73
N SER A 554 12.38 9.68 -1.95
CA SER A 554 11.63 8.53 -2.48
C SER A 554 10.72 7.86 -1.45
N GLY A 555 10.71 8.35 -0.21
CA GLY A 555 10.01 7.69 0.89
C GLY A 555 10.62 6.33 1.22
N VAL A 556 11.88 6.06 0.91
CA VAL A 556 12.54 4.82 1.32
C VAL A 556 13.74 5.17 2.17
N LYS A 557 13.81 4.58 3.37
CA LYS A 557 15.01 4.69 4.22
C LYS A 557 15.77 3.38 4.14
N VAL A 558 17.06 3.45 3.80
CA VAL A 558 17.99 2.32 3.83
C VAL A 558 19.10 2.68 4.79
N ASN A 559 19.33 1.87 5.82
CA ASN A 559 20.31 2.15 6.88
C ASN A 559 20.15 3.55 7.50
N ASN A 560 18.90 3.94 7.77
CA ASN A 560 18.52 5.23 8.33
C ASN A 560 18.83 6.47 7.46
N ARG A 561 19.22 6.28 6.19
CA ARG A 561 19.39 7.36 5.21
C ARG A 561 18.19 7.39 4.27
N SER A 562 17.62 8.57 4.03
CA SER A 562 16.60 8.77 3.00
C SER A 562 17.20 8.52 1.63
N MET A 563 16.51 7.73 0.81
CA MET A 563 16.83 7.51 -0.57
C MET A 563 16.12 8.58 -1.39
N TYR A 564 16.82 9.20 -2.34
CA TYR A 564 16.25 10.23 -3.19
C TYR A 564 15.98 9.68 -4.59
N CYS A 565 15.11 10.36 -5.32
CA CYS A 565 14.83 10.08 -6.72
C CYS A 565 14.76 11.35 -7.57
N LEU A 566 15.25 11.23 -8.80
CA LEU A 566 15.10 12.26 -9.82
C LEU A 566 13.75 12.09 -10.50
N LYS A 567 12.88 13.09 -10.38
CA LYS A 567 11.53 13.09 -10.93
C LYS A 567 11.36 14.21 -11.94
N VAL A 568 10.90 13.89 -13.13
CA VAL A 568 10.54 14.86 -14.17
C VAL A 568 9.04 15.02 -14.17
N LYS A 569 8.56 16.15 -13.66
CA LYS A 569 7.15 16.52 -13.67
C LYS A 569 6.78 17.03 -15.06
N ALA A 570 5.78 16.39 -15.67
CA ALA A 570 5.18 16.90 -16.89
C ALA A 570 4.21 18.05 -16.57
N LYS A 571 3.95 18.95 -17.53
CA LYS A 571 2.90 19.99 -17.44
C LYS A 571 1.52 19.38 -17.30
N GLN A 572 1.33 18.18 -17.86
CA GLN A 572 0.10 17.41 -17.77
C GLN A 572 0.45 15.94 -17.44
N GLY A 573 -0.15 15.39 -16.40
CA GLY A 573 0.05 14.00 -15.98
C GLY A 573 0.97 13.81 -14.77
N ALA A 574 1.16 12.55 -14.38
CA ALA A 574 2.07 12.19 -13.28
C ALA A 574 3.52 12.33 -13.74
N GLY A 575 4.37 12.94 -12.90
CA GLY A 575 5.80 13.02 -13.18
C GLY A 575 6.44 11.63 -13.25
N VAL A 576 7.41 11.46 -14.15
CA VAL A 576 8.17 10.23 -14.34
C VAL A 576 9.35 10.23 -13.38
N SER A 577 9.46 9.21 -12.53
CA SER A 577 10.69 8.97 -11.75
C SER A 577 11.71 8.31 -12.68
N ILE A 578 12.79 9.03 -12.97
CA ILE A 578 13.81 8.62 -13.93
C ILE A 578 14.87 7.77 -13.26
N MET A 579 15.28 8.15 -12.05
CA MET A 579 16.43 7.54 -11.37
C MET A 579 16.18 7.51 -9.87
N THR A 580 16.47 6.37 -9.24
CA THR A 580 16.33 6.14 -7.79
C THR A 580 17.59 5.46 -7.29
N GLY A 581 18.01 5.75 -6.06
CA GLY A 581 19.06 4.97 -5.40
C GLY A 581 20.45 5.60 -5.39
N ARG A 582 20.66 6.69 -6.12
CA ARG A 582 21.91 7.46 -6.11
C ARG A 582 21.96 8.44 -4.93
N ARG A 583 23.16 8.97 -4.65
CA ARG A 583 23.32 9.97 -3.59
C ARG A 583 22.58 11.25 -3.99
N GLN A 584 22.16 12.03 -2.99
CA GLN A 584 21.35 13.23 -3.23
C GLN A 584 22.09 14.27 -4.09
N ASP A 585 23.38 14.49 -3.80
CA ASP A 585 24.27 15.37 -4.55
C ASP A 585 24.42 14.95 -6.02
N GLU A 586 24.60 13.66 -6.30
CA GLU A 586 24.62 13.11 -7.66
C GLU A 586 23.31 13.35 -8.41
N LEU A 587 22.16 13.14 -7.75
CA LEU A 587 20.85 13.38 -8.36
C LEU A 587 20.61 14.87 -8.61
N VAL A 588 21.09 15.74 -7.72
CA VAL A 588 21.02 17.20 -7.88
C VAL A 588 21.90 17.64 -9.05
N TYR A 589 23.10 17.07 -9.18
CA TYR A 589 24.00 17.31 -10.31
C TYR A 589 23.38 16.87 -11.65
N VAL A 590 22.76 15.69 -11.71
CA VAL A 590 22.05 15.27 -12.94
C VAL A 590 20.84 16.16 -13.20
N ALA A 591 20.10 16.56 -12.16
CA ALA A 591 18.97 17.48 -12.32
C ALA A 591 19.41 18.84 -12.87
N SER A 592 20.54 19.39 -12.41
CA SER A 592 21.07 20.66 -12.88
C SER A 592 21.50 20.57 -14.35
N LEU A 593 22.21 19.52 -14.76
CA LEU A 593 22.57 19.28 -16.16
C LEU A 593 21.36 19.22 -17.09
N ILE A 594 20.29 18.53 -16.66
CA ILE A 594 19.05 18.45 -17.44
C ILE A 594 18.38 19.83 -17.54
N ARG A 595 18.30 20.58 -16.44
CA ARG A 595 17.68 21.91 -16.42
C ARG A 595 18.45 22.91 -17.27
N GLU A 596 19.77 22.93 -17.16
CA GLU A 596 20.67 23.76 -17.94
C GLU A 596 20.47 23.53 -19.44
N LYS A 597 20.55 22.27 -19.88
CA LYS A 597 20.44 21.95 -21.32
C LYS A 597 19.05 22.19 -21.89
N LEU A 598 17.99 22.03 -21.08
CA LEU A 598 16.62 22.32 -21.47
C LEU A 598 16.25 23.82 -21.30
N ASN A 599 17.14 24.66 -20.78
CA ASN A 599 16.82 26.05 -20.42
C ASN A 599 15.54 26.13 -19.56
N LEU A 600 15.42 25.23 -18.58
CA LEU A 600 14.34 25.27 -17.60
C LEU A 600 14.74 26.28 -16.53
N ASP A 601 14.32 27.53 -16.76
CA ASP A 601 14.60 28.64 -15.87
C ASP A 601 14.09 28.33 -14.44
N PRO A 602 14.97 28.28 -13.43
CA PRO A 602 14.57 28.01 -12.05
C PRO A 602 13.54 29.04 -11.52
N ALA A 603 13.47 30.23 -12.14
CA ALA A 603 12.65 31.35 -11.70
C ALA A 603 11.27 31.47 -12.37
N SER A 604 10.94 30.71 -13.42
CA SER A 604 9.75 30.98 -14.26
C SER A 604 8.40 30.45 -13.74
N LYS A 605 8.27 30.13 -12.44
CA LYS A 605 7.00 29.68 -11.84
C LYS A 605 6.33 30.80 -11.02
N SER A 606 5.80 31.81 -11.71
CA SER A 606 4.73 32.67 -11.19
C SER A 606 3.71 32.94 -12.30
N ASP A 607 2.86 31.94 -12.56
CA ASP A 607 1.52 32.08 -13.17
C ASP A 607 0.69 30.82 -12.89
#